data_AF-A0A401Z1C7-F1
#
_entry.id   AF-A0A401Z1C7-F1
#
_cell.length_a   1.000
_cell.length_b   1.000
_cell.length_c   1.000
_cell.angle_alpha   90.00
_cell.angle_beta   90.00
_cell.angle_gamma   90.00
#
_symmetry.space_group_name_H-M   'P 1'
#
loop_
_entity.id
_entity.type
_entity.pdbx_description
1 polymer ?
#
loop_
_entity_poly.entity_id
_entity_poly.type
_entity_poly.pdbx_seq_one_letter_code
_entity_poly.pdbx_strand_id
1 'polypeptide(L)'
;MTTKSPRPLTTRTPRTLHDALGQRVAWRTETLAAQLRSPDPGTRLDAVRVSFDLMKTWRGDHAVLVALVADQLDTDDAELAAETVTVPDACRAIAEPAREAGATGPSGGGVRAGPAR
;
A
#
# COMPACT_ATOMS: atom_id res chain seq x y z
N MET A 1 38.20 -27.35 28.58
CA MET A 1 37.24 -27.40 27.44
C MET A 1 36.23 -26.30 27.65
N THR A 2 36.43 -25.14 27.01
CA THR A 2 35.57 -23.96 27.19
C THR A 2 34.38 -24.08 26.23
N THR A 3 33.19 -24.28 26.77
CA THR A 3 31.95 -24.26 25.99
C THR A 3 31.67 -22.82 25.56
N LYS A 4 31.83 -22.57 24.26
CA LYS A 4 31.41 -21.32 23.61
C LYS A 4 29.89 -21.25 23.72
N SER A 5 29.39 -20.40 24.62
CA SER A 5 27.95 -20.12 24.69
C SER A 5 27.44 -19.70 23.30
N PRO A 6 26.31 -20.24 22.83
CA PRO A 6 25.73 -19.81 21.56
C PRO A 6 25.35 -18.34 21.69
N ARG A 7 25.83 -17.51 20.74
CA ARG A 7 25.43 -16.10 20.68
C ARG A 7 23.90 -16.04 20.59
N PRO A 8 23.20 -15.22 21.39
CA PRO A 8 21.75 -15.13 21.30
C PRO A 8 21.38 -14.69 19.89
N LEU A 9 20.60 -15.51 19.19
CA LEU A 9 19.99 -15.11 17.93
C LEU A 9 19.10 -13.90 18.23
N THR A 10 19.45 -12.79 17.61
CA THR A 10 18.82 -11.47 17.68
C THR A 10 17.29 -11.56 17.82
N THR A 11 16.76 -11.44 19.04
CA THR A 11 15.33 -11.21 19.22
C THR A 11 15.05 -9.74 18.93
N ARG A 12 14.96 -9.41 17.64
CA ARG A 12 14.44 -8.11 17.21
C ARG A 12 13.04 -7.98 17.80
N THR A 13 12.75 -6.87 18.48
CA THR A 13 11.38 -6.62 18.96
C THR A 13 10.42 -6.55 17.77
N PRO A 14 9.13 -6.92 17.93
CA PRO A 14 8.13 -6.79 16.87
C PRO A 14 8.10 -5.39 16.27
N ARG A 15 8.16 -4.34 17.11
CA ARG A 15 8.22 -2.94 16.66
C ARG A 15 9.40 -2.66 15.75
N THR A 16 10.61 -3.02 16.17
CA THR A 16 11.77 -2.88 15.30
C THR A 16 11.61 -3.69 14.00
N LEU A 17 11.07 -4.91 14.04
CA LEU A 17 10.80 -5.68 12.82
C LEU A 17 9.82 -4.94 11.89
N HIS A 18 8.72 -4.43 12.43
CA HIS A 18 7.75 -3.62 11.69
C HIS A 18 8.39 -2.39 11.04
N ASP A 19 9.28 -1.68 11.74
CA ASP A 19 9.98 -0.51 11.17
C ASP A 19 10.85 -0.90 9.96
N ALA A 20 11.61 -2.01 10.05
CA ALA A 20 12.41 -2.47 8.92
C ALA A 20 11.56 -2.97 7.74
N LEU A 21 10.44 -3.65 8.03
CA LEU A 21 9.51 -4.06 7.00
C LEU A 21 8.87 -2.85 6.32
N GLY A 22 8.51 -1.81 7.08
CA GLY A 22 7.99 -0.54 6.55
C GLY A 22 9.00 0.18 5.64
N GLN A 23 10.27 0.30 6.06
CA GLN A 23 11.32 0.90 5.23
C GLN A 23 11.51 0.15 3.90
N ARG A 24 11.39 -1.18 3.91
CA ARG A 24 11.46 -1.98 2.69
C ARG A 24 10.28 -1.73 1.76
N VAL A 25 9.07 -1.51 2.29
CA VAL A 25 7.89 -1.14 1.50
C VAL A 25 8.06 0.26 0.90
N ALA A 26 8.59 1.22 1.65
CA ALA A 26 8.87 2.57 1.15
C ALA A 26 9.85 2.55 -0.03
N TRP A 27 10.99 1.85 0.11
CA TRP A 27 11.97 1.72 -0.96
C TRP A 27 11.41 1.03 -2.22
N ARG A 28 10.59 -0.02 -2.03
CA ARG A 28 9.90 -0.68 -3.16
C ARG A 28 8.90 0.25 -3.84
N THR A 29 8.19 1.07 -3.06
CA THR A 29 7.23 2.05 -3.58
C THR A 29 7.94 3.10 -4.42
N GLU A 30 9.06 3.64 -3.97
CA GLU A 30 9.88 4.59 -4.75
C GLU A 30 10.39 3.97 -6.05
N THR A 31 10.86 2.71 -5.98
CA THR A 31 11.34 1.97 -7.16
C THR A 31 10.22 1.79 -8.20
N LEU A 32 9.04 1.33 -7.78
CA LEU A 32 7.89 1.16 -8.66
C LEU A 32 7.41 2.50 -9.23
N ALA A 33 7.42 3.55 -8.43
CA ALA A 33 7.07 4.90 -8.89
C ALA A 33 8.03 5.41 -9.98
N ALA A 34 9.32 5.07 -9.90
CA ALA A 34 10.27 5.39 -10.97
C ALA A 34 9.99 4.58 -12.25
N GLN A 35 9.64 3.30 -12.11
CA GLN A 35 9.33 2.43 -13.25
C GLN A 35 8.02 2.81 -13.96
N LEU A 36 6.99 3.20 -13.22
CA LEU A 36 5.72 3.70 -13.77
C LEU A 36 5.91 5.00 -14.58
N ARG A 37 6.98 5.75 -14.33
CA ARG A 37 7.35 6.97 -15.08
C ARG A 37 8.33 6.68 -16.23
N SER A 38 8.70 5.42 -16.45
CA SER A 38 9.61 5.04 -17.52
C SER A 38 9.01 5.37 -18.90
N PRO A 39 9.81 5.84 -19.86
CA PRO A 39 9.35 5.99 -21.24
C PRO A 39 9.07 4.63 -21.91
N ASP A 40 9.66 3.54 -21.41
CA ASP A 40 9.49 2.18 -21.93
C ASP A 40 8.13 1.57 -21.51
N PRO A 41 7.24 1.22 -22.47
CA PRO A 41 5.92 0.66 -22.16
C PRO A 41 5.99 -0.69 -21.43
N GLY A 42 6.96 -1.55 -21.76
CA GLY A 42 7.13 -2.85 -21.09
C GLY A 42 7.46 -2.68 -19.60
N THR A 43 8.35 -1.75 -19.28
CA THR A 43 8.69 -1.38 -17.90
C THR A 43 7.47 -0.86 -17.14
N ARG A 44 6.60 -0.05 -17.77
CA ARG A 44 5.38 0.44 -17.13
C ARG A 44 4.39 -0.70 -16.86
N LEU A 45 4.20 -1.59 -17.82
CA LEU A 45 3.32 -2.76 -17.68
C LEU A 45 3.77 -3.68 -16.54
N ASP A 46 5.06 -4.00 -16.47
CA ASP A 46 5.62 -4.79 -15.38
C ASP A 46 5.45 -4.08 -14.04
N ALA A 47 5.66 -2.77 -14.00
CA ALA A 47 5.46 -1.98 -12.78
C ALA A 47 4.00 -1.94 -12.33
N VAL A 48 3.02 -1.89 -13.23
CA VAL A 48 1.58 -2.01 -12.90
C VAL A 48 1.30 -3.37 -12.26
N ARG A 49 1.75 -4.47 -12.87
CA ARG A 49 1.58 -5.84 -12.36
C ARG A 49 2.20 -6.03 -10.98
N VAL A 50 3.43 -5.56 -10.78
CA VAL A 50 4.13 -5.68 -9.50
C VAL A 50 3.53 -4.76 -8.43
N SER A 51 3.05 -3.57 -8.81
CA SER A 51 2.34 -2.66 -7.89
C SER A 51 1.07 -3.31 -7.35
N PHE A 52 0.32 -4.00 -8.20
CA PHE A 52 -0.87 -4.74 -7.82
C PHE A 52 -0.57 -5.85 -6.80
N ASP A 53 0.45 -6.66 -7.06
CA ASP A 53 0.86 -7.73 -6.12
C ASP A 53 1.28 -7.14 -4.77
N LEU A 54 2.03 -6.03 -4.76
CA LEU A 54 2.43 -5.34 -3.53
C LEU A 54 1.21 -4.85 -2.73
N MET A 55 0.24 -4.20 -3.37
CA MET A 55 -0.97 -3.68 -2.72
C MET A 55 -1.86 -4.80 -2.15
N LYS A 56 -1.93 -5.94 -2.84
CA LYS A 56 -2.67 -7.11 -2.36
C LYS A 56 -2.02 -7.75 -1.14
N THR A 57 -0.70 -7.90 -1.17
CA THR A 57 0.06 -8.69 -0.20
C THR A 57 0.48 -7.90 1.05
N TRP A 58 0.68 -6.59 0.93
CA TRP A 58 1.11 -5.72 2.04
C TRP A 58 0.11 -4.61 2.31
N ARG A 59 -0.27 -4.44 3.58
CA ARG A 59 -1.07 -3.29 4.03
C ARG A 59 -0.15 -2.11 4.35
N GLY A 60 -0.47 -0.93 3.83
CA GLY A 60 0.33 0.28 3.99
C GLY A 60 -0.31 1.46 3.25
N ASP A 61 0.31 2.63 3.33
CA ASP A 61 -0.07 3.77 2.49
C ASP A 61 0.46 3.55 1.07
N HIS A 62 -0.46 3.27 0.15
CA HIS A 62 -0.19 3.03 -1.27
C HIS A 62 -0.70 4.16 -2.17
N ALA A 63 -1.10 5.32 -1.61
CA ALA A 63 -1.79 6.37 -2.35
C ALA A 63 -1.00 6.84 -3.60
N VAL A 64 0.32 6.94 -3.49
CA VAL A 64 1.20 7.32 -4.61
C VAL A 64 1.15 6.29 -5.73
N LEU A 65 1.19 5.00 -5.42
CA LEU A 65 1.11 3.94 -6.44
C LEU A 65 -0.27 3.89 -7.07
N VAL A 66 -1.33 4.02 -6.28
CA VAL A 66 -2.71 4.05 -6.79
C VAL A 66 -2.89 5.20 -7.78
N ALA A 67 -2.38 6.40 -7.46
CA ALA A 67 -2.44 7.54 -8.37
C ALA A 67 -1.66 7.29 -9.67
N LEU A 68 -0.40 6.85 -9.58
CA LEU A 68 0.42 6.61 -10.76
C LEU A 68 -0.11 5.48 -11.65
N VAL A 69 -0.73 4.47 -11.05
CA VAL A 69 -1.40 3.39 -11.80
C VAL A 69 -2.68 3.93 -12.44
N ALA A 70 -3.49 4.74 -11.73
CA ALA A 70 -4.66 5.38 -12.32
C ALA A 70 -4.31 6.28 -13.52
N ASP A 71 -3.18 7.00 -13.45
CA ASP A 71 -2.67 7.80 -14.58
C ASP A 71 -2.36 6.94 -15.82
N GLN A 72 -2.13 5.63 -15.68
CA GLN A 72 -1.94 4.74 -16.82
C GLN A 72 -3.24 4.40 -17.56
N LEU A 73 -4.42 4.79 -17.05
CA LEU A 73 -5.70 4.56 -17.74
C LEU A 73 -5.86 5.41 -19.01
N ASP A 74 -5.19 6.56 -19.06
CA ASP A 74 -5.26 7.50 -20.18
C ASP A 74 -4.16 7.26 -21.24
N THR A 75 -3.47 6.11 -21.19
CA THR A 75 -2.44 5.72 -22.16
C THR A 75 -3.05 5.20 -23.47
N ASP A 76 -2.39 5.47 -24.61
CA ASP A 76 -2.76 4.90 -25.92
C ASP A 76 -2.42 3.39 -26.05
N ASP A 77 -1.74 2.82 -25.04
CA ASP A 77 -1.37 1.41 -24.98
C ASP A 77 -2.51 0.54 -24.45
N ALA A 78 -3.16 -0.21 -25.35
CA ALA A 78 -4.33 -1.00 -25.03
C ALA A 78 -4.08 -2.15 -24.03
N GLU A 79 -2.89 -2.75 -24.02
CA GLU A 79 -2.55 -3.82 -23.06
C GLU A 79 -2.37 -3.23 -21.66
N LEU A 80 -1.65 -2.10 -21.58
CA LEU A 80 -1.46 -1.37 -20.33
C LEU A 80 -2.78 -0.84 -19.76
N ALA A 81 -3.66 -0.29 -20.61
CA ALA A 81 -4.97 0.18 -20.20
C ALA A 81 -5.87 -0.95 -19.67
N ALA A 82 -5.89 -2.11 -20.35
CA ALA A 82 -6.68 -3.26 -19.95
C ALA A 82 -6.25 -3.83 -18.59
N GLU A 83 -4.94 -3.94 -18.35
CA GLU A 83 -4.41 -4.39 -17.06
C GLU A 83 -4.77 -3.39 -15.94
N THR A 84 -4.65 -2.09 -16.22
CA THR A 84 -4.86 -1.01 -15.26
C THR A 84 -6.31 -0.93 -14.77
N VAL A 85 -7.30 -1.19 -15.63
CA VAL A 85 -8.74 -1.21 -15.28
C VAL A 85 -9.04 -2.14 -14.11
N THR A 86 -8.27 -3.21 -13.90
CA THR A 86 -8.51 -4.19 -12.83
C THR A 86 -8.08 -3.70 -11.45
N VAL A 87 -7.25 -2.65 -11.37
CA VAL A 87 -6.63 -2.19 -10.13
C VAL A 87 -7.62 -1.49 -9.19
N PRO A 88 -8.45 -0.52 -9.65
CA PRO A 88 -9.44 0.12 -8.80
C PRO A 88 -10.40 -0.88 -8.13
N ASP A 89 -10.81 -1.91 -8.84
CA ASP A 89 -11.72 -2.93 -8.32
C ASP A 89 -11.07 -3.79 -7.23
N ALA A 90 -9.81 -4.18 -7.39
CA ALA A 90 -9.07 -4.89 -6.35
C ALA A 90 -8.81 -4.01 -5.11
N CYS A 91 -8.47 -2.73 -5.31
CA CYS A 91 -8.33 -1.78 -4.20
C CYS A 91 -9.66 -1.60 -3.46
N ARG A 92 -10.78 -1.50 -4.19
CA ARG A 92 -12.13 -1.43 -3.60
C ARG A 92 -12.41 -2.67 -2.77
N ALA A 93 -12.19 -3.87 -3.30
CA ALA A 93 -12.39 -5.13 -2.58
C ALA A 93 -11.60 -5.21 -1.25
N ILE A 94 -10.41 -4.61 -1.19
CA ILE A 94 -9.61 -4.53 0.04
C ILE A 94 -10.18 -3.49 1.03
N ALA A 95 -10.69 -2.37 0.53
CA ALA A 95 -11.16 -1.23 1.33
C ALA A 95 -12.60 -1.37 1.86
N GLU A 96 -13.49 -2.07 1.14
CA GLU A 96 -14.92 -2.18 1.49
C GLU A 96 -15.18 -2.67 2.93
N PRO A 97 -14.52 -3.73 3.44
CA PRO A 97 -14.78 -4.19 4.80
C PRO A 97 -14.55 -3.11 5.88
N ALA A 98 -13.57 -2.23 5.66
CA ALA A 98 -13.29 -1.12 6.59
C ALA A 98 -14.32 0.02 6.44
N ARG A 99 -14.81 0.28 5.22
CA ARG A 99 -15.85 1.29 4.95
C ARG A 99 -17.18 0.92 5.59
N GLU A 100 -17.63 -0.32 5.41
CA GLU A 100 -18.89 -0.84 5.98
C GLU A 100 -18.88 -0.81 7.52
N ALA A 101 -17.74 -1.15 8.13
CA ALA A 101 -17.55 -1.05 9.57
C ALA A 101 -17.64 0.41 10.08
N GLY A 102 -17.10 1.36 9.31
CA GLY A 102 -17.16 2.80 9.60
C GLY A 102 -18.55 3.41 9.41
N ALA A 103 -19.33 2.91 8.44
CA ALA A 103 -20.69 3.36 8.16
C ALA A 103 -21.70 2.93 9.24
N THR A 104 -21.40 1.87 10.00
CA THR A 104 -22.24 1.35 11.09
C THR A 104 -21.90 1.96 12.46
N GLY A 105 -20.79 2.70 12.59
CA GLY A 105 -20.42 3.41 13.82
C GLY A 105 -21.29 4.67 14.04
N PRO A 106 -21.49 5.13 15.29
CA PRO A 106 -22.23 6.37 15.53
C PRO A 106 -21.47 7.53 14.88
N SER A 107 -22.06 8.11 13.83
CA SER A 107 -21.61 9.39 13.29
C SER A 107 -21.53 10.38 14.44
N GLY A 108 -20.31 10.80 14.80
CA GLY A 108 -20.02 11.61 15.99
C GLY A 108 -20.59 13.02 15.87
N GLY A 109 -21.90 13.16 15.98
CA GLY A 109 -22.60 14.41 16.23
C GLY A 109 -22.71 14.64 17.73
N GLY A 110 -21.91 15.57 18.28
CA GLY A 110 -21.94 15.81 19.71
C GLY A 110 -21.07 16.97 20.22
N VAL A 111 -21.11 18.15 19.59
CA VAL A 111 -20.80 19.38 20.34
C VAL A 111 -22.05 19.74 21.14
N ARG A 112 -22.08 19.30 22.40
CA ARG A 112 -23.09 19.72 23.37
C ARG A 112 -22.65 21.08 23.93
N ALA A 113 -23.25 22.16 23.44
CA ALA A 113 -23.16 23.47 24.07
C ALA A 113 -23.69 23.37 25.51
N GLY A 114 -22.83 23.65 26.49
CA GLY A 114 -23.23 23.74 27.90
C GLY A 114 -24.07 25.00 28.15
N PRO A 115 -25.02 24.98 29.10
CA PRO A 115 -25.88 26.12 29.33
C PRO A 115 -25.08 27.28 29.94
N ALA A 116 -25.34 28.49 29.42
CA ALA A 116 -24.89 29.74 30.01
C ALA A 116 -25.47 29.87 31.43
N ARG A 117 -24.62 30.32 32.35
CA ARG A 117 -24.96 30.66 33.74
C ARG A 117 -25.85 31.89 33.82
#